data_AF-A0A9E0BNR9-F1
#
_entry.id   AF-A0A9E0BNR9-F1
#
_cell.length_a   1.000
_cell.length_b   1.000
_cell.length_c   1.000
_cell.angle_alpha   90.00
_cell.angle_beta   90.00
_cell.angle_gamma   90.00
#
_symmetry.space_group_name_H-M   'P 1'
#
loop_
_entity.id
_entity.type
_entity.pdbx_description
1 polymer ?
#
loop_
_entity_poly.entity_id
_entity_poly.type
_entity_poly.pdbx_seq_one_letter_code
_entity_poly.pdbx_strand_id
1 'polypeptide(L)'
;MALIASCSRTAERPVNAGTVNAPVAFHSLSAKDLEGKLISFDQYEGKTILVVNTASECGYTRQYEKLEKLHRQYAGRLVVLGFPSDDFGGQEPGDAAQIRSFCTQNFGVTFPMFEKVRTSGRHIAPVFSWLTDKSKNGWNTQSPTWNFCKYLIDGEGQLLAFFPASVEPDDPAIIRLIK
;
A
#
# COMPACT_ATOMS: atom_id res chain seq x y z
N MET A 1 -22.90 -14.03 20.26
CA MET A 1 -22.26 -12.89 19.59
C MET A 1 -21.46 -13.48 18.44
N ALA A 2 -22.01 -13.47 17.22
CA ALA A 2 -21.33 -14.07 16.08
C ALA A 2 -20.07 -13.26 15.78
N LEU A 3 -18.89 -13.87 15.97
CA LEU A 3 -17.67 -13.38 15.35
C LEU A 3 -17.88 -13.52 13.85
N ILE A 4 -18.31 -12.43 13.20
CA ILE A 4 -18.12 -12.30 11.77
C ILE A 4 -16.60 -12.18 11.60
N ALA A 5 -15.94 -13.30 11.33
CA ALA A 5 -14.63 -13.28 10.72
C ALA A 5 -14.81 -12.57 9.37
N SER A 6 -14.62 -11.25 9.36
CA SER A 6 -14.58 -10.45 8.16
C SER A 6 -13.35 -10.91 7.38
N CYS A 7 -13.53 -11.93 6.55
CA CYS A 7 -12.55 -12.30 5.56
C CYS A 7 -12.47 -11.11 4.60
N SER A 8 -11.41 -10.32 4.70
CA SER A 8 -11.20 -9.15 3.85
C SER A 8 -11.22 -9.61 2.41
N ARG A 9 -12.18 -9.10 1.64
CA ARG A 9 -12.32 -9.42 0.21
C ARG A 9 -11.70 -8.30 -0.60
N THR A 10 -11.18 -8.65 -1.77
CA THR A 10 -10.88 -7.66 -2.80
C THR A 10 -12.08 -6.76 -3.00
N ALA A 11 -11.85 -5.45 -3.05
CA ALA A 11 -12.87 -4.47 -3.34
C ALA A 11 -12.35 -3.50 -4.38
N GLU A 12 -13.19 -3.15 -5.34
CA GLU A 12 -12.88 -2.17 -6.38
C GLU A 12 -13.86 -1.02 -6.26
N ARG A 13 -13.45 0.15 -6.76
CA ARG A 13 -14.28 1.35 -6.83
C ARG A 13 -15.62 1.01 -7.50
N PRO A 14 -16.78 1.29 -6.87
CA PRO A 14 -18.07 0.95 -7.44
C PRO A 14 -18.37 1.69 -8.75
N VAL A 15 -18.81 0.96 -9.77
CA VAL A 15 -19.12 1.50 -11.12
C VAL A 15 -20.26 2.54 -11.11
N ASN A 16 -21.17 2.45 -10.12
CA ASN A 16 -22.33 3.35 -9.98
C ASN A 16 -22.19 4.39 -8.84
N ALA A 17 -21.01 4.50 -8.21
CA ALA A 17 -20.72 5.60 -7.29
C ALA A 17 -20.45 6.86 -8.12
N GLY A 18 -21.51 7.47 -8.65
CA GLY A 18 -21.47 8.52 -9.67
C GLY A 18 -20.31 9.49 -9.46
N THR A 19 -19.26 9.37 -10.28
CA THR A 19 -18.09 10.27 -10.35
C THR A 19 -17.64 10.86 -9.02
N VAL A 20 -17.67 10.09 -7.91
CA VAL A 20 -17.11 10.59 -6.65
C VAL A 20 -15.61 10.39 -6.77
N ASN A 21 -14.97 11.37 -7.40
CA ASN A 21 -13.53 11.51 -7.29
C ASN A 21 -13.21 11.70 -5.81
N ALA A 22 -12.10 11.11 -5.36
CA ALA A 22 -11.51 11.34 -4.07
C ALA A 22 -11.52 12.87 -3.80
N PRO A 23 -12.25 13.31 -2.75
CA PRO A 23 -12.29 14.73 -2.40
C PRO A 23 -10.90 15.33 -2.14
N VAL A 24 -9.93 14.47 -1.79
CA VAL A 24 -8.52 14.81 -1.65
C VAL A 24 -7.71 13.86 -2.54
N ALA A 25 -6.94 14.36 -3.49
CA ALA A 25 -6.07 13.53 -4.32
C ALA A 25 -4.93 12.91 -3.48
N PHE A 26 -4.62 11.64 -3.72
CA PHE A 26 -3.52 10.94 -3.04
C PHE A 26 -2.18 11.67 -3.19
N HIS A 27 -1.95 12.31 -4.34
CA HIS A 27 -0.76 13.11 -4.66
C HIS A 27 -0.48 14.27 -3.70
N SER A 28 -1.48 14.75 -2.95
CA SER A 28 -1.29 15.79 -1.94
C SER A 28 -0.59 15.31 -0.66
N LEU A 29 -0.41 13.98 -0.52
CA LEU A 29 0.23 13.38 0.64
C LEU A 29 1.74 13.31 0.48
N SER A 30 2.39 13.03 1.59
CA SER A 30 3.83 12.79 1.68
C SER A 30 4.12 11.82 2.82
N ALA A 31 5.29 11.20 2.77
CA ALA A 31 5.80 10.37 3.86
C ALA A 31 7.33 10.41 3.90
N LYS A 32 7.91 10.12 5.05
CA LYS A 32 9.36 10.02 5.20
C LYS A 32 9.86 8.65 4.72
N ASP A 33 10.92 8.64 3.93
CA ASP A 33 11.63 7.41 3.56
C ASP A 33 12.41 6.82 4.74
N LEU A 34 13.03 5.65 4.55
CA LEU A 34 13.85 5.01 5.59
C LEU A 34 15.10 5.83 6.00
N GLU A 35 15.45 6.88 5.26
CA GLU A 35 16.50 7.84 5.60
C GLU A 35 15.96 9.10 6.31
N GLY A 36 14.64 9.18 6.53
CA GLY A 36 13.95 10.29 7.18
C GLY A 36 13.69 11.49 6.26
N LYS A 37 13.99 11.38 4.96
CA LYS A 37 13.72 12.44 3.98
C LYS A 37 12.25 12.42 3.61
N LEU A 38 11.63 13.60 3.61
CA LEU A 38 10.24 13.75 3.21
C LEU A 38 10.09 13.62 1.68
N ILE A 39 9.26 12.67 1.26
CA ILE A 39 8.96 12.38 -0.14
C ILE A 39 7.51 12.77 -0.40
N SER A 40 7.30 13.74 -1.27
CA SER A 40 5.98 14.15 -1.74
C SER A 40 5.47 13.19 -2.81
N PHE A 41 4.17 12.87 -2.80
CA PHE A 41 3.61 11.89 -3.74
C PHE A 41 3.18 12.52 -5.08
N ASP A 42 3.12 13.84 -5.18
CA ASP A 42 2.92 14.58 -6.44
C ASP A 42 3.88 14.14 -7.56
N GLN A 43 5.12 13.77 -7.21
CA GLN A 43 6.10 13.24 -8.17
C GLN A 43 5.66 11.96 -8.89
N TYR A 44 4.60 11.30 -8.41
CA TYR A 44 4.05 10.07 -8.99
C TYR A 44 2.80 10.32 -9.85
N GLU A 45 2.44 11.58 -10.10
CA GLU A 45 1.33 11.93 -10.99
C GLU A 45 1.46 11.27 -12.37
N GLY A 46 0.33 10.78 -12.89
CA GLY A 46 0.27 10.03 -14.15
C GLY A 46 0.71 8.57 -14.06
N LYS A 47 1.24 8.11 -12.92
CA LYS A 47 1.54 6.68 -12.67
C LYS A 47 0.49 6.04 -11.78
N THR A 48 0.24 4.77 -12.03
CA THR A 48 -0.43 3.91 -11.05
C THR A 48 0.46 3.79 -9.80
N ILE A 49 -0.13 3.85 -8.61
CA ILE A 49 0.59 3.71 -7.34
C ILE A 49 0.04 2.48 -6.61
N LEU A 50 0.92 1.56 -6.21
CA LEU A 50 0.58 0.41 -5.37
C LEU A 50 1.15 0.61 -3.97
N VAL A 51 0.29 0.97 -3.02
CA VAL A 51 0.66 1.10 -1.60
C VAL A 51 0.52 -0.26 -0.91
N VAL A 52 1.56 -0.69 -0.19
CA VAL A 52 1.59 -1.98 0.51
C VAL A 52 2.06 -1.79 1.95
N ASN A 53 1.31 -2.29 2.94
CA ASN A 53 1.84 -2.40 4.29
C ASN A 53 2.71 -3.66 4.40
N THR A 54 4.00 -3.54 4.72
CA THR A 54 4.95 -4.65 4.68
C THR A 54 5.43 -5.06 6.06
N ALA A 55 6.01 -6.26 6.14
CA ALA A 55 6.63 -6.83 7.33
C ALA A 55 7.81 -7.74 6.93
N SER A 56 8.89 -7.78 7.71
CA SER A 56 10.04 -8.65 7.45
C SER A 56 9.80 -10.09 7.91
N GLU A 57 9.09 -10.30 9.03
CA GLU A 57 8.90 -11.62 9.67
C GLU A 57 7.48 -12.17 9.48
N CYS A 58 6.94 -12.06 8.27
CA CYS A 58 5.59 -12.49 7.92
C CYS A 58 5.60 -13.70 6.97
N GLY A 59 4.58 -14.57 7.06
CA GLY A 59 4.38 -15.63 6.07
C GLY A 59 4.18 -15.14 4.62
N TYR A 60 3.87 -13.84 4.44
CA TYR A 60 3.75 -13.18 3.15
C TYR A 60 5.01 -12.42 2.70
N THR A 61 6.10 -12.42 3.49
CA THR A 61 7.34 -11.68 3.16
C THR A 61 7.90 -12.02 1.78
N ARG A 62 7.74 -13.28 1.33
CA ARG A 62 8.12 -13.71 -0.05
C ARG A 62 7.51 -12.85 -1.17
N GLN A 63 6.41 -12.13 -0.91
CA GLN A 63 5.78 -11.25 -1.90
C GLN A 63 6.66 -10.05 -2.27
N TYR A 64 7.69 -9.71 -1.50
CA TYR A 64 8.68 -8.70 -1.89
C TYR A 64 9.29 -8.98 -3.27
N GLU A 65 9.60 -10.24 -3.60
CA GLU A 65 10.16 -10.62 -4.91
C GLU A 65 9.22 -10.25 -6.06
N LYS A 66 7.93 -10.52 -5.89
CA LYS A 66 6.91 -10.23 -6.89
C LYS A 66 6.59 -8.74 -6.96
N LEU A 67 6.60 -8.04 -5.82
CA LEU A 67 6.47 -6.58 -5.77
C LEU A 67 7.61 -5.90 -6.53
N GLU A 68 8.84 -6.35 -6.31
CA GLU A 68 10.03 -5.84 -6.99
C GLU A 68 9.96 -6.13 -8.50
N LYS A 69 9.62 -7.36 -8.87
CA LYS A 69 9.43 -7.73 -10.29
C LYS A 69 8.36 -6.86 -10.95
N LEU A 70 7.21 -6.67 -10.28
CA LEU A 70 6.12 -5.83 -10.77
C LEU A 70 6.57 -4.37 -10.94
N HIS A 71 7.26 -3.82 -9.93
CA HIS A 71 7.79 -2.46 -9.96
C HIS A 71 8.72 -2.25 -11.15
N ARG A 72 9.67 -3.17 -11.37
CA ARG A 72 10.62 -3.09 -12.48
C ARG A 72 9.95 -3.26 -13.84
N GLN A 73 9.04 -4.24 -13.96
CA GLN A 73 8.34 -4.52 -15.21
C GLN A 73 7.49 -3.35 -15.68
N TYR A 74 6.91 -2.59 -14.74
CA TYR A 74 6.01 -1.47 -15.03
C TYR A 74 6.58 -0.12 -14.61
N ALA A 75 7.90 0.08 -14.47
CA ALA A 75 8.48 1.30 -13.87
C ALA A 75 8.06 2.64 -14.51
N GLY A 76 7.66 2.63 -15.79
CA GLY A 76 7.12 3.80 -16.48
C GLY A 76 5.64 4.11 -16.15
N ARG A 77 4.90 3.14 -15.62
CA ARG A 77 3.43 3.11 -15.44
C ARG A 77 3.00 2.85 -13.99
N LEU A 78 3.86 2.24 -13.19
CA LEU A 78 3.63 1.82 -11.82
C LEU A 78 4.79 2.24 -10.93
N VAL A 79 4.46 2.75 -9.74
CA VAL A 79 5.36 2.80 -8.60
C VAL A 79 4.78 1.99 -7.43
N VAL A 80 5.62 1.19 -6.77
CA VAL A 80 5.26 0.49 -5.53
C VAL A 80 5.75 1.33 -4.36
N LEU A 81 4.93 1.51 -3.33
CA LEU A 81 5.29 2.24 -2.11
C LEU A 81 5.14 1.28 -0.91
N GLY A 82 6.27 0.89 -0.32
CA GLY A 82 6.30 -0.04 0.82
C GLY A 82 6.31 0.68 2.16
N PHE A 83 5.33 0.36 3.01
CA PHE A 83 5.18 0.93 4.35
C PHE A 83 5.32 -0.18 5.40
N PRO A 84 6.51 -0.35 6.01
CA PRO A 84 6.71 -1.28 7.10
C PRO A 84 5.75 -1.01 8.26
N SER A 85 5.19 -2.04 8.88
CA SER A 85 4.28 -1.90 10.01
C SER A 85 4.42 -3.05 10.99
N ASP A 86 4.48 -2.70 12.27
CA ASP A 86 4.53 -3.66 13.38
C ASP A 86 3.14 -3.95 13.99
N ASP A 87 2.07 -3.46 13.35
CA ASP A 87 0.70 -3.57 13.85
C ASP A 87 0.19 -5.02 13.93
N PHE A 88 0.79 -5.92 13.15
CA PHE A 88 0.30 -7.29 12.96
C PHE A 88 1.33 -8.30 13.45
N GLY A 89 1.11 -8.79 14.68
CA GLY A 89 1.90 -9.87 15.26
C GLY A 89 3.35 -9.53 15.62
N GLY A 90 3.73 -8.25 15.68
CA GLY A 90 5.11 -7.86 15.98
C GLY A 90 6.13 -8.27 14.90
N GLN A 91 5.68 -8.37 13.65
CA GLN A 91 6.43 -8.95 12.53
C GLN A 91 7.35 -7.96 11.80
N GLU A 92 7.50 -6.73 12.30
CA GLU A 92 8.44 -5.74 11.80
C GLU A 92 9.20 -5.08 12.97
N PRO A 93 9.93 -5.87 13.79
CA PRO A 93 10.56 -5.38 15.02
C PRO A 93 11.73 -4.44 14.76
N GLY A 94 12.35 -4.55 13.57
CA GLY A 94 13.56 -3.80 13.22
C GLY A 94 13.38 -2.28 13.12
N ASP A 95 14.51 -1.59 13.19
CA ASP A 95 14.63 -0.16 12.87
C ASP A 95 14.74 0.09 11.35
N ALA A 96 14.77 1.36 10.95
CA ALA A 96 14.79 1.73 9.53
C ALA A 96 16.02 1.18 8.77
N ALA A 97 17.20 1.13 9.41
CA ALA A 97 18.42 0.62 8.79
C ALA A 97 18.36 -0.90 8.62
N GLN A 98 17.84 -1.61 9.63
CA GLN A 98 17.62 -3.05 9.60
C GLN A 98 16.59 -3.43 8.53
N ILE A 99 15.47 -2.71 8.44
CA ILE A 99 14.43 -2.93 7.42
C ILE A 99 15.00 -2.72 6.02
N ARG A 100 15.74 -1.63 5.79
CA ARG A 100 16.39 -1.36 4.49
C ARG A 100 17.35 -2.48 4.12
N SER A 101 18.22 -2.88 5.05
CA SER A 101 19.18 -3.96 4.85
C SER A 101 18.46 -5.27 4.52
N PHE A 102 17.39 -5.59 5.24
CA PHE A 102 16.60 -6.79 5.01
C PHE A 102 15.99 -6.81 3.60
N CYS A 103 15.30 -5.74 3.21
CA CYS A 103 14.62 -5.66 1.92
C CYS A 103 15.61 -5.69 0.74
N THR A 104 16.73 -4.98 0.87
CA THR A 104 17.73 -4.91 -0.21
C THR A 104 18.53 -6.20 -0.35
N GLN A 105 19.02 -6.77 0.76
CA GLN A 105 19.90 -7.95 0.71
C GLN A 105 19.15 -9.23 0.34
N ASN A 106 17.90 -9.39 0.83
CA ASN A 106 17.15 -10.63 0.60
C ASN A 106 16.31 -10.60 -0.67
N PHE A 107 15.85 -9.42 -1.10
CA PHE A 107 14.86 -9.31 -2.19
C PHE A 107 15.27 -8.34 -3.29
N GLY A 108 16.38 -7.61 -3.13
CA GLY A 108 16.82 -6.62 -4.12
C GLY A 108 15.82 -5.48 -4.32
N VAL A 109 15.04 -5.14 -3.28
CA VAL A 109 14.00 -4.09 -3.36
C VAL A 109 14.62 -2.77 -3.82
N THR A 110 14.06 -2.21 -4.90
CA THR A 110 14.42 -0.91 -5.46
C THR A 110 13.29 0.10 -5.40
N PHE A 111 12.05 -0.35 -5.16
CA PHE A 111 10.92 0.55 -4.97
C PHE A 111 11.03 1.35 -3.65
N PRO A 112 10.43 2.56 -3.57
CA PRO A 112 10.45 3.39 -2.38
C PRO A 112 9.93 2.67 -1.12
N MET A 113 10.75 2.67 -0.07
CA MET A 113 10.42 2.19 1.26
C MET A 113 10.36 3.35 2.23
N PHE A 114 9.33 3.36 3.08
CA PHE A 114 9.03 4.44 4.01
C PHE A 114 9.34 4.07 5.46
N GLU A 115 9.37 5.06 6.36
CA GLU A 115 9.45 4.82 7.80
C GLU A 115 8.34 3.86 8.27
N LYS A 116 8.62 3.15 9.36
CA LYS A 116 7.65 2.27 10.00
C LYS A 116 6.44 3.08 10.48
N VAL A 117 5.23 2.64 10.14
CA VAL A 117 3.99 3.38 10.42
C VAL A 117 2.94 2.53 11.14
N ARG A 118 2.00 3.20 11.80
CA ARG A 118 0.74 2.61 12.22
C ARG A 118 -0.25 2.66 11.06
N THR A 119 -0.85 1.53 10.75
CA THR A 119 -1.87 1.35 9.70
C THR A 119 -3.30 1.53 10.22
N SER A 120 -3.47 1.55 11.54
CA SER A 120 -4.77 1.71 12.20
C SER A 120 -4.65 2.34 13.59
N GLY A 121 -5.80 2.69 14.18
CA GLY A 121 -5.90 3.22 15.54
C GLY A 121 -5.60 4.72 15.68
N ARG A 122 -5.39 5.17 16.91
CA ARG A 122 -5.26 6.60 17.27
C ARG A 122 -4.09 7.31 16.55
N HIS A 123 -3.03 6.57 16.26
CA HIS A 123 -1.80 7.10 15.65
C HIS A 123 -1.63 6.67 14.19
N ILE A 124 -2.73 6.31 13.52
CA ILE A 124 -2.73 5.94 12.10
C ILE A 124 -1.98 6.99 11.26
N ALA A 125 -1.10 6.52 10.38
CA ALA A 125 -0.36 7.40 9.50
C ALA A 125 -1.29 8.10 8.49
N PRO A 126 -0.98 9.34 8.05
CA PRO A 126 -1.82 10.08 7.10
C PRO A 126 -2.18 9.29 5.84
N VAL A 127 -1.22 8.52 5.30
CA VAL A 127 -1.42 7.63 4.14
C VAL A 127 -2.53 6.62 4.41
N PHE A 128 -2.45 5.86 5.51
CA PHE A 128 -3.47 4.87 5.85
C PHE A 128 -4.78 5.51 6.31
N SER A 129 -4.76 6.69 6.91
CA SER A 129 -5.98 7.46 7.20
C SER A 129 -6.71 7.81 5.90
N TRP A 130 -6.01 8.27 4.87
CA TRP A 130 -6.61 8.55 3.58
C TRP A 130 -7.18 7.28 2.92
N LEU A 131 -6.40 6.20 2.91
CA LEU A 131 -6.79 4.93 2.29
C LEU A 131 -8.03 4.28 2.91
N THR A 132 -8.36 4.63 4.15
CA THR A 132 -9.41 3.98 4.94
C THR A 132 -10.56 4.92 5.31
N ASP A 133 -10.56 6.15 4.76
CA ASP A 133 -11.61 7.14 4.98
C ASP A 133 -12.28 7.52 3.66
N LYS A 134 -13.49 7.01 3.44
CA LYS A 134 -14.28 7.29 2.24
C LYS A 134 -14.57 8.79 2.03
N SER A 135 -14.54 9.61 3.08
CA SER A 135 -14.68 11.07 2.92
C SER A 135 -13.45 11.71 2.28
N LYS A 136 -12.31 11.01 2.26
CA LYS A 136 -11.06 11.44 1.63
C LYS A 136 -10.79 10.73 0.31
N ASN A 137 -10.93 9.40 0.27
CA ASN A 137 -10.63 8.57 -0.91
C ASN A 137 -11.84 8.31 -1.82
N GLY A 138 -13.05 8.67 -1.39
CA GLY A 138 -14.29 8.55 -2.15
C GLY A 138 -15.14 7.30 -1.86
N TRP A 139 -14.57 6.16 -1.43
CA TRP A 139 -15.37 4.93 -1.31
C TRP A 139 -14.88 3.89 -0.28
N ASN A 140 -13.57 3.73 -0.08
CA ASN A 140 -13.04 2.65 0.75
C ASN A 140 -12.99 3.03 2.23
N THR A 141 -13.39 2.07 3.08
CA THR A 141 -13.24 2.14 4.54
C THR A 141 -12.47 0.95 5.11
N GLN A 142 -11.94 0.07 4.27
CA GLN A 142 -11.25 -1.14 4.71
C GLN A 142 -9.82 -0.80 5.09
N SER A 143 -9.47 -0.99 6.37
CA SER A 143 -8.09 -0.97 6.87
C SER A 143 -7.38 -2.30 6.58
N PRO A 144 -6.04 -2.33 6.61
CA PRO A 144 -5.31 -3.59 6.51
C PRO A 144 -5.73 -4.53 7.65
N THR A 145 -6.06 -5.78 7.31
CA THR A 145 -6.35 -6.82 8.31
C THR A 145 -5.16 -7.71 8.59
N TRP A 146 -4.10 -7.58 7.79
CA TRP A 146 -2.84 -8.26 7.96
C TRP A 146 -1.73 -7.51 7.20
N ASN A 147 -0.48 -7.95 7.37
CA ASN A 147 0.64 -7.55 6.53
C ASN A 147 0.39 -7.92 5.05
N PHE A 148 0.95 -7.12 4.14
CA PHE A 148 0.87 -7.24 2.69
C PHE A 148 -0.52 -7.00 2.08
N CYS A 149 -1.40 -6.24 2.74
CA CYS A 149 -2.57 -5.70 2.03
C CYS A 149 -2.14 -4.60 1.06
N LYS A 150 -2.89 -4.42 -0.02
CA LYS A 150 -2.50 -3.56 -1.14
C LYS A 150 -3.62 -2.61 -1.49
N TYR A 151 -3.27 -1.37 -1.79
CA TYR A 151 -4.19 -0.37 -2.30
C TYR A 151 -3.64 0.15 -3.63
N LEU A 152 -4.49 0.17 -4.64
CA LEU A 152 -4.12 0.62 -5.98
C LEU A 152 -4.76 1.98 -6.23
N ILE A 153 -3.94 2.97 -6.61
CA ILE A 153 -4.34 4.33 -6.92
C ILE A 153 -3.98 4.61 -8.38
N ASP A 154 -4.84 5.32 -9.12
CA ASP A 154 -4.56 5.73 -10.51
C ASP A 154 -3.65 6.96 -10.62
N GLY A 155 -3.30 7.32 -11.86
CA GLY A 155 -2.44 8.46 -12.17
C GLY A 155 -3.06 9.82 -11.84
N GLU A 156 -4.36 9.87 -11.56
CA GLU A 156 -5.10 11.05 -11.09
C GLU A 156 -5.27 11.07 -9.56
N GLY A 157 -4.68 10.11 -8.85
CA GLY A 157 -4.63 10.08 -7.39
C GLY A 157 -5.92 9.56 -6.76
N GLN A 158 -6.70 8.77 -7.51
CA GLN A 158 -7.96 8.18 -7.09
C GLN A 158 -7.75 6.73 -6.67
N LEU A 159 -8.36 6.33 -5.55
CA LEU A 159 -8.30 4.94 -5.12
C LEU A 159 -9.12 4.06 -6.07
N LEU A 160 -8.47 3.09 -6.71
CA LEU A 160 -9.09 2.13 -7.62
C LEU A 160 -9.55 0.86 -6.90
N ALA A 161 -8.69 0.31 -6.03
CA ALA A 161 -8.95 -1.01 -5.45
C ALA A 161 -8.19 -1.24 -4.14
N PHE A 162 -8.73 -2.15 -3.34
CA PHE A 162 -8.09 -2.78 -2.18
C PHE A 162 -7.98 -4.28 -2.42
N PHE A 163 -6.81 -4.85 -2.10
CA PHE A 163 -6.56 -6.29 -2.17
C PHE A 163 -6.03 -6.81 -0.83
N PRO A 164 -6.59 -7.91 -0.30
CA PRO A 164 -6.10 -8.54 0.92
C PRO A 164 -4.74 -9.20 0.71
N ALA A 165 -4.07 -9.52 1.82
CA ALA A 165 -2.73 -10.15 1.84
C ALA A 165 -2.60 -11.39 0.95
N SER A 166 -3.66 -12.20 0.86
CA SER A 166 -3.70 -13.44 0.08
C SER A 166 -3.67 -13.22 -1.44
N VAL A 167 -3.99 -12.02 -1.92
CA VAL A 167 -3.84 -11.68 -3.34
C VAL A 167 -2.37 -11.40 -3.61
N GLU A 168 -1.80 -12.16 -4.53
CA GLU A 168 -0.41 -12.04 -4.92
C GLU A 168 -0.18 -10.76 -5.75
N PRO A 169 1.00 -10.12 -5.68
CA PRO A 169 1.26 -8.86 -6.39
C PRO A 169 1.08 -8.93 -7.91
N ASP A 170 1.30 -10.10 -8.50
CA ASP A 170 1.17 -10.38 -9.94
C ASP A 170 -0.21 -10.92 -10.33
N ASP A 171 -1.21 -10.78 -9.46
CA ASP A 171 -2.58 -11.18 -9.76
C ASP A 171 -3.12 -10.39 -10.97
N PRO A 172 -3.78 -11.06 -11.95
CA PRO A 172 -4.37 -10.39 -13.11
C PRO A 172 -5.31 -9.23 -12.76
N ALA A 173 -5.99 -9.28 -11.61
CA ALA A 173 -6.86 -8.21 -11.15
C ALA A 173 -6.09 -6.92 -10.79
N ILE A 174 -4.84 -7.03 -10.34
CA ILE A 174 -3.94 -5.89 -10.15
C ILE A 174 -3.40 -5.44 -11.51
N ILE A 175 -2.84 -6.37 -12.29
CA ILE A 175 -2.15 -6.05 -13.55
C ILE A 175 -3.06 -5.32 -14.54
N ARG A 176 -4.32 -5.74 -14.67
CA ARG A 176 -5.29 -5.12 -15.60
C ARG A 176 -5.59 -3.65 -15.29
N LEU A 177 -5.34 -3.21 -14.06
CA LEU A 177 -5.60 -1.85 -13.60
C LEU A 177 -4.37 -0.93 -13.72
N ILE A 178 -3.19 -1.48 -14.03
CA ILE A 178 -1.98 -0.69 -14.27
C ILE A 178 -2.10 0.00 -15.63
N LYS A 179 -2.21 1.33 -15.61
CA LYS A 179 -2.34 2.17 -16.81
C LYS A 179 -1.03 2.86 -17.19
#